data_AF-S9W7K5-F1
#
_entry.id   AF-S9W7K5-F1
#
_cell.length_a   1.000
_cell.length_b   1.000
_cell.length_c   1.000
_cell.angle_alpha   90.00
_cell.angle_beta   90.00
_cell.angle_gamma   90.00
#
_symmetry.space_group_name_H-M   'P 1'
#
loop_
_entity.id
_entity.type
_entity.pdbx_description
1 polymer ?
#
loop_
_entity_poly.entity_id
_entity_poly.type
_entity_poly.pdbx_seq_one_letter_code
_entity_poly.pdbx_strand_id
1 'polypeptide(L)'
;MHRFDASSAKLTFLVVSNPYAISSIVGMTAWIDSLALAPLNIFLPWMWADTIVLVMSFSVKLISFKWISLIDSLSRAAQEQRSQSTNEVILIGSGVAGGISSVSAVRTGFSSVVFAAPGILHILGKLGLTFEGYHKYVLAIGAYYGLLDNVGGQDASLKQKLWCTGTAQYCLSPAFISKTLLETCGDTGGRRHV
;
A
#
# COMPACT_ATOMS: atom_id res chain seq x y z
N MET A 1 6.04 -13.48 4.83
CA MET A 1 5.92 -12.37 5.80
C MET A 1 7.14 -12.44 6.70
N HIS A 2 7.80 -11.32 6.97
CA HIS A 2 8.96 -11.25 7.87
C HIS A 2 8.60 -10.37 9.07
N ARG A 3 9.05 -10.75 10.26
CA ARG A 3 8.84 -10.00 11.51
C ARG A 3 10.14 -9.35 11.93
N PHE A 4 10.08 -8.07 12.30
CA PHE A 4 11.20 -7.34 12.88
C PHE A 4 10.72 -6.64 14.14
N ASP A 5 11.35 -6.92 15.28
CA ASP A 5 11.01 -6.28 16.55
C ASP A 5 12.03 -5.19 16.87
N ALA A 6 11.57 -3.95 17.03
CA ALA A 6 12.36 -2.86 17.55
C ALA A 6 12.13 -2.74 19.06
N SER A 7 12.92 -3.49 19.82
CA SER A 7 12.81 -3.61 21.28
C SER A 7 12.91 -2.26 22.00
N SER A 8 13.71 -1.33 21.46
CA SER A 8 13.91 0.01 22.02
C SER A 8 12.68 0.91 21.91
N ALA A 9 11.79 0.65 20.94
CA ALA A 9 10.61 1.47 20.68
C ALA A 9 9.28 0.75 21.01
N LYS A 10 9.33 -0.50 21.50
CA LYS A 10 8.15 -1.37 21.68
C LYS A 10 7.30 -1.47 20.39
N LEU A 11 7.99 -1.57 19.25
CA LEU A 11 7.35 -1.70 17.94
C LEU A 11 7.66 -3.08 17.35
N THR A 12 6.66 -3.70 16.72
CA THR A 12 6.80 -4.91 15.93
C THR A 12 6.37 -4.61 14.50
N PHE A 13 7.32 -4.73 13.57
CA PHE A 13 7.08 -4.54 12.15
C PHE A 13 6.78 -5.87 11.48
N LEU A 14 5.64 -5.95 10.79
CA LEU A 14 5.26 -7.09 9.96
C LEU A 14 5.43 -6.71 8.49
N VAL A 15 6.49 -7.23 7.87
CA VAL A 15 6.82 -6.97 6.47
C VAL A 15 6.12 -7.99 5.58
N VAL A 16 5.16 -7.49 4.82
CA VAL A 16 4.41 -8.23 3.81
C VAL A 16 5.23 -8.26 2.53
N SER A 17 5.90 -9.38 2.30
CA SER A 17 6.57 -9.67 1.03
C SER A 17 5.66 -10.52 0.16
N ASN A 18 5.55 -10.15 -1.11
CA ASN A 18 4.91 -10.97 -2.14
C ASN A 18 5.98 -11.50 -3.11
N PRO A 19 6.49 -12.73 -2.90
CA PRO A 19 7.56 -13.29 -3.72
C PRO A 19 7.07 -13.86 -5.06
N TYR A 20 5.76 -14.00 -5.29
CA TYR A 20 5.24 -14.65 -6.49
C TYR A 20 4.61 -13.66 -7.48
N ALA A 21 4.98 -13.79 -8.75
CA ALA A 21 4.42 -12.98 -9.84
C ALA A 21 2.92 -13.23 -10.05
N ILE A 22 2.47 -14.48 -9.89
CA ILE A 22 1.05 -14.86 -10.07
C ILE A 22 0.15 -14.26 -8.98
N SER A 23 0.57 -14.25 -7.72
CA SER A 23 -0.17 -13.56 -6.64
C SER A 23 -0.15 -12.05 -6.83
N SER A 24 0.89 -11.50 -7.46
CA SER A 24 0.94 -10.08 -7.85
C SER A 24 -0.06 -9.76 -8.96
N ILE A 25 -0.20 -10.62 -9.97
CA ILE A 25 -1.22 -10.51 -11.02
C ILE A 25 -2.63 -10.60 -10.41
N VAL A 26 -2.86 -11.56 -9.51
CA VAL A 26 -4.13 -11.72 -8.78
C VAL A 26 -4.42 -10.54 -7.86
N GLY A 27 -3.40 -9.92 -7.27
CA GLY A 27 -3.56 -8.69 -6.50
C GLY A 27 -3.88 -7.50 -7.40
N MET A 28 -3.22 -7.36 -8.56
CA MET A 28 -3.49 -6.29 -9.52
C MET A 28 -4.92 -6.27 -10.03
N THR A 29 -5.66 -7.39 -9.99
CA THR A 29 -7.08 -7.39 -10.35
C THR A 29 -7.93 -6.51 -9.43
N ALA A 30 -7.50 -6.26 -8.18
CA ALA A 30 -8.16 -5.33 -7.27
C ALA A 30 -8.10 -3.88 -7.79
N TRP A 31 -7.09 -3.56 -8.60
CA TRP A 31 -6.88 -2.24 -9.19
C TRP A 31 -7.08 -2.23 -10.70
N ILE A 32 -7.62 -3.30 -11.30
CA ILE A 32 -7.74 -3.42 -12.75
C ILE A 32 -8.59 -2.30 -13.35
N ASP A 33 -9.66 -1.91 -12.65
CA ASP A 33 -10.52 -0.80 -13.05
C ASP A 33 -9.73 0.52 -13.06
N SER A 34 -8.94 0.75 -12.01
CA SER A 34 -8.11 1.96 -11.91
C SER A 34 -6.93 1.96 -12.89
N LEU A 35 -6.35 0.79 -13.21
CA LEU A 35 -5.28 0.64 -14.19
C LEU A 35 -5.80 0.82 -15.63
N ALA A 36 -6.94 0.21 -15.95
CA ALA A 36 -7.60 0.33 -17.24
C ALA A 36 -8.07 1.77 -17.51
N LEU A 37 -8.40 2.52 -16.46
CA LEU A 37 -8.84 3.91 -16.54
C LEU A 37 -7.68 4.93 -16.51
N ALA A 38 -6.46 4.51 -16.16
CA ALA A 38 -5.30 5.42 -16.13
C ALA A 38 -5.00 6.10 -17.49
N PRO A 39 -5.13 5.42 -18.66
CA PRO A 39 -5.05 6.07 -19.96
C PRO A 39 -6.27 6.95 -20.29
N LEU A 40 -7.46 6.58 -19.79
CA LEU A 40 -8.72 7.30 -20.04
C LEU A 40 -8.75 8.66 -19.34
N ASN A 41 -8.02 8.84 -18.23
CA ASN A 41 -7.83 10.13 -17.55
C ASN A 41 -7.13 11.20 -18.41
N ILE A 42 -6.48 10.82 -19.52
CA ILE A 42 -5.92 11.77 -20.48
C ILE A 42 -7.03 12.42 -21.33
N PHE A 43 -8.15 11.72 -21.53
CA PHE A 43 -9.19 12.09 -22.50
C PHE A 43 -10.57 12.37 -21.89
N LEU A 44 -10.82 12.03 -20.63
CA LEU A 44 -12.11 12.19 -19.96
C LEU A 44 -12.08 13.19 -18.79
N PRO A 45 -13.11 14.06 -18.65
CA PRO A 45 -13.26 14.93 -17.48
C PRO A 45 -13.43 14.12 -16.18
N TRP A 46 -12.81 14.59 -15.09
CA TRP A 46 -12.76 13.89 -13.79
C TRP A 46 -14.12 13.38 -13.27
N MET A 47 -15.21 14.11 -13.49
CA MET A 47 -16.56 13.70 -13.04
C MET A 47 -17.07 12.42 -13.73
N TRP A 48 -16.59 12.12 -14.94
CA TRP A 48 -16.97 10.92 -15.70
C TRP A 48 -16.11 9.72 -15.31
N ALA A 49 -14.86 9.96 -14.89
CA ALA A 49 -13.97 8.91 -14.40
C ALA A 49 -14.60 8.21 -13.19
N ASP A 50 -15.09 8.96 -12.19
CA ASP A 50 -15.72 8.39 -10.99
C ASP A 50 -16.94 7.53 -11.31
N THR A 51 -17.77 7.95 -12.26
CA THR A 51 -18.97 7.21 -12.69
C THR A 51 -18.61 5.90 -13.39
N ILE A 52 -17.59 5.90 -14.26
CA ILE A 52 -17.14 4.70 -14.96
C ILE A 52 -16.40 3.75 -14.02
N VAL A 53 -15.59 4.26 -13.09
CA VAL A 53 -14.98 3.47 -12.00
C VAL A 53 -16.06 2.74 -11.21
N LEU A 54 -17.17 3.42 -10.90
CA LEU A 54 -18.30 2.84 -10.16
C LEU A 54 -18.98 1.69 -10.92
N VAL A 55 -19.19 1.86 -12.23
CA VAL A 55 -19.79 0.83 -13.10
C VAL A 55 -18.85 -0.36 -13.30
N MET A 56 -17.55 -0.14 -13.51
CA MET A 56 -16.57 -1.23 -13.62
C MET A 56 -16.39 -1.97 -12.28
N SER A 57 -16.40 -1.24 -11.16
CA SER A 57 -16.35 -1.82 -9.80
C SER A 57 -17.52 -2.80 -9.54
N PHE A 58 -18.67 -2.59 -10.18
CA PHE A 58 -19.81 -3.51 -10.16
C PHE A 58 -19.54 -4.77 -10.98
N SER A 59 -19.01 -4.67 -12.20
CA SER A 59 -18.63 -5.83 -13.02
C SER A 59 -17.56 -6.69 -12.35
N VAL A 60 -16.63 -6.08 -11.62
CA VAL A 60 -15.57 -6.77 -10.89
C VAL A 60 -16.08 -7.43 -9.59
N LYS A 61 -17.28 -7.10 -9.08
CA LYS A 61 -17.94 -7.89 -8.01
C LYS A 61 -18.34 -9.30 -8.46
N LEU A 62 -18.44 -9.56 -9.77
CA LEU A 62 -18.84 -10.86 -10.32
C LEU A 62 -17.69 -11.87 -10.41
N ILE A 63 -16.45 -11.43 -10.16
CA ILE A 63 -15.28 -12.30 -10.21
C ILE A 63 -14.83 -12.56 -8.77
N SER A 64 -14.88 -13.83 -8.35
CA SER A 64 -14.40 -14.26 -7.03
C SER A 64 -12.88 -14.17 -6.96
N PHE A 65 -12.37 -13.04 -6.47
CA PHE A 65 -10.95 -12.81 -6.43
C PHE A 65 -10.29 -13.33 -5.14
N LYS A 66 -9.26 -14.15 -5.30
CA LYS A 66 -8.45 -14.75 -4.23
C LYS A 66 -7.62 -13.76 -3.38
N TRP A 67 -7.65 -12.46 -3.64
CA TRP A 67 -6.88 -11.48 -2.85
C TRP A 67 -7.56 -11.10 -1.52
N ILE A 68 -8.88 -11.24 -1.40
CA ILE A 68 -9.61 -10.96 -0.15
C ILE A 68 -9.14 -11.93 0.95
N SER A 69 -8.90 -13.20 0.62
CA SER A 69 -8.37 -14.17 1.58
C SER A 69 -6.94 -13.84 2.04
N LEU A 70 -6.16 -13.10 1.24
CA LEU A 70 -4.84 -12.60 1.64
C LEU A 70 -4.98 -11.51 2.70
N ILE A 71 -5.95 -10.61 2.54
CA ILE A 71 -6.27 -9.59 3.55
C ILE A 71 -6.69 -10.25 4.84
N ASP A 72 -7.61 -11.22 4.78
CA ASP A 72 -8.14 -11.89 5.98
C ASP A 72 -7.04 -12.70 6.70
N SER A 73 -6.10 -13.28 5.95
CA SER A 73 -4.97 -13.99 6.52
C SER A 73 -3.96 -13.03 7.17
N LEU A 74 -3.67 -11.90 6.53
CA LEU A 74 -2.77 -10.87 7.07
C LEU A 74 -3.37 -10.22 8.32
N SER A 75 -4.66 -9.88 8.30
CA SER A 75 -5.36 -9.28 9.44
C SER A 75 -5.38 -10.22 10.65
N ARG A 76 -5.63 -11.52 10.44
CA ARG A 76 -5.57 -12.53 11.50
C ARG A 76 -4.17 -12.65 12.09
N ALA A 77 -3.15 -12.77 11.25
CA ALA A 77 -1.77 -12.86 11.69
C ALA A 77 -1.33 -11.62 12.49
N ALA A 78 -1.77 -10.42 12.08
CA ALA A 78 -1.48 -9.18 12.81
C ALA A 78 -2.20 -9.12 14.17
N GLN A 79 -3.45 -9.59 14.24
CA GLN A 79 -4.20 -9.67 15.50
C GLN A 79 -3.62 -10.70 16.46
N GLU A 80 -3.20 -11.86 15.97
CA GLU A 80 -2.48 -12.87 16.76
C GLU A 80 -1.16 -12.31 17.30
N GLN A 81 -0.43 -11.55 16.48
CA GLN A 81 0.81 -10.91 16.91
C GLN A 81 0.57 -9.86 18.00
N ARG A 82 -0.55 -9.12 17.93
CA ARG A 82 -0.96 -8.14 18.94
C ARG A 82 -1.44 -8.81 20.23
N SER A 83 -2.07 -9.97 20.18
CA SER A 83 -2.47 -10.69 21.39
C SER A 83 -1.28 -11.32 22.13
N GLN A 84 -0.21 -11.64 21.40
CA GLN A 84 1.02 -12.22 21.95
C GLN A 84 2.04 -11.17 22.43
N SER A 85 1.86 -9.89 22.11
CA SER A 85 2.84 -8.84 22.41
C SER A 85 2.19 -7.53 22.85
N THR A 86 2.77 -6.86 23.84
CA THR A 86 2.37 -5.51 24.23
C THR A 86 2.85 -4.43 23.24
N ASN A 87 3.71 -4.81 22.29
CA ASN A 87 4.24 -3.91 21.25
C ASN A 87 3.15 -3.45 20.29
N GLU A 88 3.27 -2.22 19.81
CA GLU A 88 2.47 -1.73 18.70
C GLU A 88 2.89 -2.44 17.41
N VAL A 89 1.91 -2.93 16.65
CA VAL A 89 2.14 -3.66 15.40
C VAL A 89 2.00 -2.70 14.23
N ILE A 90 3.05 -2.59 13.42
CA ILE A 90 3.06 -1.77 12.21
C ILE A 90 3.20 -2.69 11.00
N LEU A 91 2.27 -2.58 10.06
CA LEU A 91 2.32 -3.33 8.81
C LEU A 91 3.18 -2.58 7.79
N ILE A 92 4.06 -3.30 7.10
CA ILE A 92 4.90 -2.73 6.05
C ILE A 92 4.72 -3.53 4.77
N GLY A 93 4.48 -2.87 3.66
CA GLY A 93 4.37 -3.53 2.36
C GLY A 93 4.86 -2.66 1.21
N SER A 94 5.30 -3.31 0.14
CA SER A 94 5.69 -2.63 -1.10
C SER A 94 4.83 -3.06 -2.28
N GLY A 95 4.57 -2.13 -3.20
CA GLY A 95 3.76 -2.38 -4.39
C GLY A 95 2.37 -2.92 -4.05
N VAL A 96 1.96 -3.97 -4.76
CA VAL A 96 0.67 -4.67 -4.55
C VAL A 96 0.52 -5.18 -3.12
N ALA A 97 1.61 -5.67 -2.50
CA ALA A 97 1.59 -6.09 -1.10
C ALA A 97 1.35 -4.92 -0.14
N GLY A 98 1.84 -3.72 -0.49
CA GLY A 98 1.52 -2.48 0.20
C GLY A 98 0.03 -2.16 0.11
N GLY A 99 -0.60 -2.31 -1.06
CA GLY A 99 -2.04 -2.12 -1.21
C GLY A 99 -2.86 -3.05 -0.31
N ILE A 100 -2.49 -4.34 -0.24
CA ILE A 100 -3.10 -5.33 0.66
C ILE A 100 -2.86 -4.94 2.13
N SER A 101 -1.64 -4.51 2.47
CA SER A 101 -1.27 -4.03 3.80
C SER A 101 -2.14 -2.84 4.24
N SER A 102 -2.34 -1.85 3.36
CA SER A 102 -3.21 -0.70 3.61
C SER A 102 -4.64 -1.13 3.94
N VAL A 103 -5.19 -2.09 3.19
CA VAL A 103 -6.54 -2.61 3.45
C VAL A 103 -6.62 -3.33 4.80
N SER A 104 -5.66 -4.21 5.09
CA SER A 104 -5.60 -4.92 6.38
C SER A 104 -5.44 -3.95 7.55
N ALA A 105 -4.62 -2.91 7.39
CA ALA A 105 -4.40 -1.86 8.38
C ALA A 105 -5.71 -1.16 8.76
N VAL A 106 -6.47 -0.69 7.77
CA VAL A 106 -7.75 -0.02 8.00
C VAL A 106 -8.78 -0.95 8.65
N ARG A 107 -8.82 -2.24 8.27
CA ARG A 107 -9.71 -3.23 8.89
C ARG A 107 -9.38 -3.52 10.34
N THR A 108 -8.10 -3.56 10.67
CA THR A 108 -7.61 -3.98 12.00
C THR A 108 -7.38 -2.81 12.95
N GLY A 109 -7.31 -1.58 12.43
CA GLY A 109 -6.92 -0.39 13.18
C GLY A 109 -5.43 -0.33 13.51
N PHE A 110 -4.59 -1.08 12.78
CA PHE A 110 -3.13 -1.00 12.89
C PHE A 110 -2.57 0.04 11.94
N SER A 111 -1.46 0.67 12.31
CA SER A 111 -0.72 1.56 11.44
C SER A 111 -0.01 0.79 10.33
N SER A 112 0.02 1.33 9.12
CA SER A 112 0.71 0.74 7.98
C SER A 112 1.53 1.77 7.22
N VAL A 113 2.78 1.40 6.90
CA VAL A 113 3.68 2.18 6.06
C VAL A 113 3.88 1.43 4.76
N VAL A 114 3.47 2.04 3.65
CA VAL A 114 3.47 1.37 2.35
C VAL A 114 4.34 2.10 1.35
N PHE A 115 5.09 1.33 0.58
CA PHE A 115 6.07 1.84 -0.37
C PHE A 115 5.64 1.54 -1.80
N ALA A 116 5.65 2.55 -2.67
CA ALA A 116 5.33 2.37 -4.09
C ALA A 116 3.98 1.64 -4.33
N ALA A 117 3.05 1.76 -3.38
CA ALA A 117 1.84 0.96 -3.33
C ALA A 117 0.68 1.68 -4.03
N PRO A 118 -0.23 0.95 -4.68
CA PRO A 118 -1.44 1.53 -5.23
C PRO A 118 -2.34 2.06 -4.10
N GLY A 119 -3.07 3.11 -4.43
CA GLY A 119 -4.09 3.67 -3.57
C GLY A 119 -5.28 2.76 -3.40
N ILE A 120 -6.05 2.98 -2.33
CA ILE A 120 -7.25 2.18 -2.07
C ILE A 120 -8.52 3.03 -2.04
N LEU A 121 -8.45 4.35 -2.26
CA LEU A 121 -9.61 5.24 -2.16
C LEU A 121 -10.74 4.83 -3.10
N HIS A 122 -10.42 4.47 -4.35
CA HIS A 122 -11.41 4.06 -5.34
C HIS A 122 -12.09 2.72 -4.98
N ILE A 123 -11.47 1.90 -4.13
CA ILE A 123 -11.98 0.58 -3.73
C ILE A 123 -12.47 0.53 -2.28
N LEU A 124 -12.46 1.65 -1.54
CA LEU A 124 -12.91 1.69 -0.14
C LEU A 124 -14.36 1.21 0.02
N GLY A 125 -15.27 1.72 -0.81
CA GLY A 125 -16.69 1.33 -0.78
C GLY A 125 -16.90 -0.15 -1.08
N LYS A 126 -16.09 -0.74 -1.97
CA LYS A 126 -16.12 -2.18 -2.26
C LYS A 126 -15.68 -3.03 -1.07
N LEU A 127 -14.75 -2.52 -0.28
CA LEU A 127 -14.17 -3.22 0.86
C LEU A 127 -14.88 -2.96 2.19
N GLY A 128 -15.88 -2.07 2.19
CA GLY A 128 -16.58 -1.65 3.41
C GLY A 128 -15.69 -0.81 4.34
N LEU A 129 -14.75 -0.06 3.78
CA LEU A 129 -13.79 0.77 4.53
C LEU A 129 -14.16 2.24 4.44
N THR A 130 -13.73 3.01 5.43
CA THR A 130 -13.96 4.47 5.47
C THR A 130 -12.71 5.23 5.06
N PHE A 131 -12.93 6.42 4.48
CA PHE A 131 -11.85 7.36 4.18
C PHE A 131 -11.08 7.75 5.45
N GLU A 132 -11.79 8.00 6.56
CA GLU A 132 -11.17 8.35 7.84
C GLU A 132 -10.25 7.25 8.36
N GLY A 133 -10.65 5.97 8.24
CA GLY A 133 -9.81 4.85 8.62
C GLY A 133 -8.55 4.77 7.74
N TYR A 134 -8.70 4.94 6.42
CA TYR A 134 -7.56 5.05 5.52
C TYR A 134 -6.63 6.20 5.90
N HIS A 135 -7.21 7.36 6.21
CA HIS A 135 -6.46 8.55 6.57
C HIS A 135 -5.69 8.42 7.87
N LYS A 136 -6.28 7.73 8.85
CA LYS A 136 -5.68 7.55 10.18
C LYS A 136 -4.59 6.49 10.21
N TYR A 137 -4.73 5.41 9.43
CA TYR A 137 -3.92 4.21 9.60
C TYR A 137 -2.91 3.96 8.48
N VAL A 138 -2.90 4.74 7.40
CA VAL A 138 -2.03 4.48 6.24
C VAL A 138 -1.13 5.67 5.93
N LEU A 139 0.18 5.43 5.98
CA LEU A 139 1.20 6.32 5.45
C LEU A 139 1.73 5.76 4.13
N ALA A 140 1.57 6.51 3.04
CA ALA A 140 2.00 6.10 1.71
C ALA A 140 3.26 6.86 1.28
N ILE A 141 4.30 6.12 0.91
CA ILE A 141 5.57 6.65 0.41
C ILE A 141 5.77 6.15 -1.01
N GLY A 142 6.06 7.05 -1.94
CA GLY A 142 6.22 6.68 -3.35
C GLY A 142 7.14 7.62 -4.11
N ALA A 143 7.50 7.24 -5.33
CA ALA A 143 8.31 8.09 -6.20
C ALA A 143 7.43 9.09 -6.94
N TYR A 144 7.92 10.31 -7.20
CA TYR A 144 7.15 11.35 -7.91
C TYR A 144 6.54 10.84 -9.22
N TYR A 145 7.34 10.15 -10.04
CA TYR A 145 6.93 9.52 -11.31
C TYR A 145 6.58 8.03 -11.20
N GLY A 146 6.29 7.53 -9.99
CA GLY A 146 5.89 6.14 -9.83
C GLY A 146 4.52 5.88 -10.49
N LEU A 147 4.44 4.82 -11.30
CA LEU A 147 3.21 4.45 -12.00
C LEU A 147 2.19 3.82 -11.04
N LEU A 148 2.65 2.84 -10.24
CA LEU A 148 1.75 2.03 -9.42
C LEU A 148 1.12 2.83 -8.28
N ASP A 149 1.89 3.73 -7.67
CA ASP A 149 1.40 4.58 -6.60
C ASP A 149 0.59 5.78 -7.10
N ASN A 150 0.33 5.94 -8.40
CA ASN A 150 -0.62 6.95 -8.91
C ASN A 150 -1.97 6.33 -9.29
N VAL A 151 -2.18 5.04 -8.99
CA VAL A 151 -3.38 4.27 -9.35
C VAL A 151 -4.21 3.96 -8.10
N GLY A 152 -5.53 3.80 -8.25
CA GLY A 152 -6.41 3.31 -7.17
C GLY A 152 -6.98 4.38 -6.25
N GLY A 153 -6.68 5.66 -6.53
CA GLY A 153 -7.13 6.80 -5.74
C GLY A 153 -6.35 6.92 -4.43
N GLN A 154 -5.75 8.08 -4.21
CA GLN A 154 -4.93 8.34 -3.03
C GLN A 154 -5.25 9.69 -2.44
N ASP A 155 -5.06 9.78 -1.13
CA ASP A 155 -5.13 11.04 -0.42
C ASP A 155 -3.76 11.74 -0.55
N ALA A 156 -3.77 12.91 -1.18
CA ALA A 156 -2.56 13.70 -1.40
C ALA A 156 -1.93 14.20 -0.09
N SER A 157 -2.71 14.34 0.99
CA SER A 157 -2.22 14.79 2.29
C SER A 157 -1.41 13.74 3.06
N LEU A 158 -1.59 12.46 2.72
CA LEU A 158 -0.93 11.32 3.38
C LEU A 158 0.26 10.78 2.60
N LYS A 159 0.50 11.35 1.41
CA LYS A 159 1.48 10.84 0.47
C LYS A 159 2.77 11.61 0.56
N GLN A 160 3.83 10.92 0.91
CA GLN A 160 5.18 11.45 0.81
C GLN A 160 5.79 11.00 -0.52
N LYS A 161 5.98 11.97 -1.42
CA LYS A 161 6.59 11.75 -2.73
C LYS A 161 8.08 12.05 -2.67
N LEU A 162 8.88 11.03 -2.95
CA LEU A 162 10.32 11.15 -3.09
C LEU A 162 10.67 11.54 -4.53
N TRP A 163 11.49 12.57 -4.67
CA TRP A 163 12.00 12.98 -5.99
C TRP A 163 13.02 11.96 -6.48
N CYS A 164 12.78 11.39 -7.67
CA CYS A 164 13.68 10.42 -8.28
C CYS A 164 13.73 10.63 -9.79
N THR A 165 14.95 10.74 -10.33
CA THR A 165 15.24 10.94 -11.77
C THR A 165 15.79 9.70 -12.45
N GLY A 166 15.87 8.57 -11.74
CA GLY A 166 16.36 7.29 -12.27
C GLY A 166 15.29 6.47 -12.99
N THR A 167 15.61 5.22 -13.31
CA THR A 167 14.63 4.28 -13.88
C THR A 167 13.54 3.92 -12.87
N ALA A 168 12.36 3.53 -13.35
CA ALA A 168 11.27 3.09 -12.46
C ALA A 168 11.72 1.95 -11.50
N GLN A 169 12.55 1.03 -11.98
CA GLN A 169 13.11 -0.05 -11.16
C GLN A 169 14.00 0.49 -10.02
N TYR A 170 14.81 1.51 -10.30
CA TYR A 170 15.65 2.17 -9.31
C TYR A 170 14.82 2.98 -8.30
N CYS A 171 13.89 3.81 -8.79
CA CYS A 171 13.08 4.70 -7.97
C CYS A 171 12.10 3.99 -7.05
N LEU A 172 11.67 2.78 -7.41
CA LEU A 172 10.80 1.93 -6.59
C LEU A 172 11.60 0.91 -5.75
N SER A 173 12.94 0.93 -5.85
CA SER A 173 13.78 0.01 -5.07
C SER A 173 13.74 0.36 -3.59
N PRO A 174 13.64 -0.64 -2.70
CA PRO A 174 13.74 -0.42 -1.25
C PRO A 174 15.04 0.29 -0.85
N ALA A 175 16.13 0.05 -1.58
CA ALA A 175 17.42 0.68 -1.35
C ALA A 175 17.38 2.19 -1.58
N PHE A 176 16.84 2.64 -2.72
CA PHE A 176 16.67 4.07 -3.00
C PHE A 176 15.77 4.75 -1.97
N ILE A 177 14.61 4.16 -1.69
CA ILE A 177 13.63 4.72 -0.77
C ILE A 177 14.23 4.85 0.63
N SER A 178 14.85 3.77 1.14
CA SER A 178 15.45 3.77 2.49
C SER A 178 16.58 4.78 2.60
N LYS A 179 17.46 4.84 1.59
CA LYS A 179 18.56 5.82 1.54
C LYS A 179 18.02 7.25 1.59
N THR A 180 17.04 7.57 0.74
CA THR A 180 16.48 8.92 0.65
C THR A 180 15.79 9.35 1.95
N LEU A 181 15.08 8.42 2.60
CA LEU A 181 14.45 8.69 3.89
C LEU A 181 15.49 8.96 4.98
N LEU A 182 16.56 8.15 5.05
CA LEU A 182 17.65 8.35 6.01
C LEU A 182 18.34 9.70 5.81
N GLU A 183 18.66 10.05 4.55
CA GLU A 183 19.24 11.35 4.19
C GLU A 183 18.32 12.51 4.59
N THR A 184 17.01 12.39 4.35
CA THR A 184 16.01 13.41 4.72
C THR A 184 15.90 13.60 6.23
N CYS A 185 16.07 12.52 7.01
CA CYS A 185 16.10 12.57 8.47
C CYS A 185 17.45 13.07 9.04
N GLY A 186 18.42 13.44 8.20
CA GLY A 186 19.74 13.91 8.64
C GLY A 186 20.71 12.78 9.00
N ASP A 187 20.35 11.51 8.78
CA ASP A 187 21.21 10.34 9.00
C ASP A 187 21.88 9.93 7.68
N THR A 188 22.80 10.78 7.21
CA THR A 188 23.54 10.56 5.95
C THR A 188 24.51 9.37 6.01
N GLY A 189 24.85 8.89 7.20
CA GLY A 189 25.72 7.73 7.40
C GLY A 189 24.98 6.39 7.37
N GLY A 190 23.66 6.43 7.60
CA GLY A 190 22.80 5.27 7.83
C GLY A 190 23.19 4.50 9.09
N ARG A 191 22.24 3.76 9.67
CA ARG A 191 22.57 2.75 10.67
C ARG A 191 23.36 1.63 10.00
N ARG A 192 24.68 1.65 10.14
CA ARG A 192 25.52 0.50 9.80
C ARG A 192 25.07 -0.67 10.68
N HIS A 193 24.61 -1.76 10.06
CA HIS A 193 24.45 -3.02 10.76
C HIS A 193 25.85 -3.44 11.22
N VAL A 194 26.09 -3.37 12.53
CA VAL A 194 27.23 -4.01 13.20
C VAL A 194 26.79 -5.42 13.60
#